data_AF-A0A354FEI2-F1
#
_entry.id   AF-A0A354FEI2-F1
#
_cell.length_a   1.000
_cell.length_b   1.000
_cell.length_c   1.000
_cell.angle_alpha   90.00
_cell.angle_beta   90.00
_cell.angle_gamma   90.00
#
_symmetry.space_group_name_H-M   'P 1'
#
loop_
_entity.id
_entity.type
_entity.pdbx_description
1 polymer ?
#
loop_
_entity_poly.entity_id
_entity_poly.type
_entity_poly.pdbx_seq_one_letter_code
_entity_poly.pdbx_strand_id
1 'polypeptide(L)'
;MAVEKSYAEINEKIKKGTAVVVTAEEIIDIVQEKGMEDTVREVDVVTTGTFGTMCSSGAFLNFGHSKPRIKMNKAYLNGVP
;
A
#
# COMPACT_ATOMS: atom_id res chain seq x y z
N MET A 1 -17.31 21.12 10.59
CA MET A 1 -17.78 20.81 9.21
C MET A 1 -16.88 19.72 8.69
N ALA A 2 -17.41 18.63 8.12
CA ALA A 2 -16.56 17.56 7.60
C ALA A 2 -15.65 18.13 6.51
N VAL A 3 -14.33 18.06 6.73
CA VAL A 3 -13.34 18.42 5.72
C VAL A 3 -13.27 17.25 4.75
N GLU A 4 -13.93 17.37 3.60
CA GLU A 4 -13.90 16.34 2.57
C GLU A 4 -12.82 16.65 1.54
N LYS A 5 -11.87 15.74 1.38
CA LYS A 5 -10.87 15.76 0.31
C LYS A 5 -11.39 14.96 -0.88
N SER A 6 -11.22 15.49 -2.09
CA SER A 6 -11.57 14.75 -3.30
C SER A 6 -10.44 13.82 -3.75
N TYR A 7 -10.77 12.71 -4.42
CA TYR A 7 -9.75 11.87 -5.05
C TYR A 7 -8.91 12.63 -6.07
N ALA A 8 -9.49 13.60 -6.79
CA ALA A 8 -8.74 14.41 -7.75
C ALA A 8 -7.64 15.24 -7.06
N GLU A 9 -7.97 15.87 -5.94
CA GLU A 9 -7.01 16.62 -5.10
C GLU A 9 -5.91 15.71 -4.56
N ILE A 10 -6.27 14.58 -3.96
CA ILE A 10 -5.31 13.62 -3.39
C ILE A 10 -4.37 13.10 -4.49
N ASN A 11 -4.91 12.74 -5.66
CA ASN A 11 -4.11 12.27 -6.79
C ASN A 11 -3.16 13.35 -7.33
N GLU A 12 -3.54 14.62 -7.34
CA GLU A 12 -2.61 15.70 -7.67
C GLU A 12 -1.47 15.81 -6.66
N LYS A 13 -1.76 15.75 -5.35
CA LYS A 13 -0.74 15.80 -4.29
C LYS A 13 0.24 14.64 -4.41
N ILE A 14 -0.26 13.43 -4.70
CA ILE A 14 0.56 12.23 -4.95
C ILE A 14 1.48 12.47 -6.16
N LYS A 15 0.94 12.93 -7.29
CA LYS A 15 1.74 13.23 -8.50
C LYS A 15 2.81 14.30 -8.26
N LYS A 16 2.51 15.28 -7.40
CA LYS A 16 3.42 16.36 -7.01
C LYS A 16 4.44 15.93 -5.94
N GLY A 17 4.32 14.72 -5.36
CA GLY A 17 5.16 14.26 -4.26
C GLY A 17 4.94 15.03 -2.96
N THR A 18 3.76 15.61 -2.77
CA THR A 18 3.41 16.49 -1.64
C THR A 18 2.32 15.90 -0.74
N ALA A 19 1.84 14.69 -1.07
CA ALA A 19 0.83 14.02 -0.25
C ALA A 19 1.42 13.62 1.10
N VAL A 20 0.69 13.90 2.19
CA VAL A 20 1.00 13.39 3.51
C VAL A 20 0.44 11.97 3.62
N VAL A 21 1.35 11.00 3.66
CA VAL A 21 1.03 9.57 3.74
C VAL A 21 1.50 9.05 5.09
N VAL A 22 0.60 8.39 5.81
CA VAL A 22 0.88 7.77 7.11
C VAL A 22 0.44 6.30 7.11
N THR A 23 0.90 5.54 8.08
CA THR A 23 0.47 4.17 8.33
C THR A 23 -0.76 4.12 9.23
N ALA A 24 -1.43 2.96 9.24
CA ALA A 24 -2.55 2.68 10.13
C ALA A 24 -2.17 2.69 11.63
N GLU A 25 -0.88 2.56 11.96
CA GLU A 25 -0.40 2.68 13.34
C GLU A 25 -0.18 4.16 13.70
N GLU A 26 0.51 4.92 12.84
CA GLU A 26 0.80 6.35 13.08
C GLU A 26 -0.46 7.22 13.16
N ILE A 27 -1.50 6.90 12.39
CA ILE A 27 -2.74 7.68 12.39
C ILE A 27 -3.42 7.72 13.76
N ILE A 28 -3.24 6.68 14.59
CA ILE A 28 -3.85 6.60 15.91
C ILE A 28 -3.31 7.70 16.82
N ASP A 29 -1.99 7.84 16.88
CA ASP A 29 -1.32 8.84 17.70
C ASP A 29 -1.61 10.26 17.21
N ILE A 30 -1.63 10.47 15.89
CA ILE A 30 -1.93 11.78 15.29
C ILE A 30 -3.34 12.25 15.66
N VAL A 31 -4.33 11.35 15.61
CA VAL A 31 -5.71 11.68 16.01
C VAL A 31 -5.81 11.97 17.49
N GLN A 32 -5.07 11.26 18.35
CA GLN A 32 -5.04 11.52 19.80
C GLN A 32 -4.44 12.88 20.13
N GLU A 33 -3.39 13.29 19.42
CA GLU A 33 -2.70 14.55 19.66
C GLU A 33 -3.46 15.76 19.07
N LYS A 34 -3.90 15.65 17.82
CA LYS A 34 -4.43 16.79 17.03
C LYS A 34 -5.95 16.79 16.93
N GLY A 35 -6.61 15.69 17.27
CA GLY A 35 -8.04 15.52 17.05
C GLY A 35 -8.40 15.19 15.60
N MET A 36 -9.64 14.73 15.41
CA MET A 36 -10.10 14.19 14.13
C MET A 36 -10.14 15.24 13.01
N GLU A 37 -10.67 16.43 13.28
CA GLU A 37 -10.85 17.46 12.24
C GLU A 37 -9.51 17.95 11.67
N ASP A 38 -8.52 18.18 12.52
CA ASP A 38 -7.19 18.64 12.09
C ASP A 38 -6.39 17.52 11.42
N THR A 39 -6.52 16.28 11.91
CA THR A 39 -5.92 15.12 11.25
C THR A 39 -6.43 14.97 9.81
N VAL A 40 -7.73 15.12 9.58
CA VAL A 40 -8.32 15.02 8.23
C VAL A 40 -7.83 16.15 7.32
N ARG A 41 -7.54 17.34 7.86
CA ARG A 41 -6.94 18.44 7.07
C ARG A 41 -5.52 18.11 6.65
N GLU A 42 -4.72 17.54 7.53
CA GLU A 42 -3.29 17.30 7.32
C GLU A 42 -2.99 16.02 6.52
N VAL A 43 -3.63 14.89 6.86
CA VAL A 43 -3.34 13.57 6.29
C VAL A 43 -4.11 13.36 5.00
N ASP A 44 -3.42 12.96 3.92
CA ASP A 44 -4.04 12.70 2.61
C ASP A 44 -4.32 11.21 2.37
N VAL A 45 -3.43 10.32 2.84
CA VAL A 45 -3.55 8.87 2.64
C VAL A 45 -3.14 8.14 3.91
N VAL A 46 -3.98 7.19 4.34
CA VAL A 46 -3.63 6.20 5.37
C VAL A 46 -3.36 4.88 4.67
N THR A 47 -2.17 4.33 4.88
CA THR A 47 -1.73 3.06 4.31
C THR A 47 -1.81 1.98 5.37
N THR A 48 -2.29 0.80 4.98
CA THR A 48 -2.25 -0.38 5.83
C THR A 48 -1.61 -1.52 5.05
N GLY A 49 -0.78 -2.29 5.73
CA GLY A 49 -0.18 -3.51 5.19
C GLY A 49 -0.78 -4.70 5.92
N THR A 50 -1.41 -5.60 5.18
CA THR A 50 -1.84 -6.90 5.71
C THR A 50 -0.92 -7.99 5.16
N PHE A 51 -0.27 -8.72 6.06
CA PHE A 51 0.42 -9.95 5.70
C PHE A 51 -0.50 -11.13 6.03
N GLY A 52 -1.30 -11.53 5.03
CA GLY A 52 -2.22 -12.66 5.15
C GLY A 52 -2.49 -13.27 3.79
N THR A 53 -2.78 -14.57 3.77
CA THR A 53 -3.27 -15.25 2.56
C THR A 53 -4.61 -14.65 2.17
N MET A 54 -4.61 -13.72 1.22
CA MET A 54 -5.83 -13.11 0.69
C MET A 54 -6.63 -14.19 -0.06
N CYS A 55 -7.87 -14.41 0.34
CA CYS A 55 -8.71 -15.56 -0.05
C CYS A 55 -9.02 -15.69 -1.56
N SER A 56 -8.50 -14.80 -2.40
CA SER A 56 -8.81 -14.70 -3.83
C SER A 56 -7.59 -14.49 -4.74
N SER A 57 -6.37 -14.54 -4.21
CA SER A 57 -5.15 -14.27 -5.00
C SER A 57 -4.23 -15.48 -5.06
N GLY A 58 -4.35 -16.27 -6.13
CA GLY A 58 -3.46 -17.39 -6.45
C GLY A 58 -2.93 -17.27 -7.88
N ALA A 59 -1.64 -17.54 -8.08
CA ALA A 59 -1.01 -17.55 -9.40
C ALA A 59 -0.37 -18.91 -9.64
N PHE A 60 -0.73 -19.55 -10.76
CA PHE A 60 -0.03 -20.74 -11.27
C PHE A 60 0.90 -20.30 -12.39
N LEU A 61 2.20 -20.47 -12.20
CA LEU A 61 3.22 -20.10 -13.17
C LEU A 61 3.80 -21.37 -13.79
N ASN A 62 3.75 -21.48 -15.11
CA ASN A 62 4.37 -22.55 -15.87
C ASN A 62 5.51 -21.98 -16.71
N PHE A 63 6.74 -22.41 -16.42
CA PHE A 63 7.95 -21.93 -17.11
C PHE A 63 8.38 -22.83 -18.28
N GLY A 64 7.60 -23.88 -18.59
CA GLY A 64 7.92 -24.85 -19.62
C GLY A 64 9.19 -25.67 -19.32
N HIS A 65 9.59 -26.48 -20.29
CA HIS A 65 10.83 -27.25 -20.22
C HIS A 65 11.97 -26.50 -20.92
N SER A 66 12.87 -25.93 -20.15
CA SER A 66 14.09 -25.34 -20.68
C SER A 66 15.03 -26.41 -21.27
N LYS A 67 15.81 -26.03 -22.30
CA LYS A 67 16.96 -26.79 -22.79
C LYS A 67 18.18 -25.86 -22.76
N PRO A 68 19.17 -26.11 -21.88
CA PRO A 68 19.29 -27.25 -20.93
C PRO A 68 18.27 -27.21 -19.78
N ARG A 69 18.07 -28.35 -19.09
CA ARG A 69 17.13 -28.46 -17.97
C ARG A 69 17.58 -27.59 -16.79
N ILE A 70 16.65 -26.85 -16.20
CA ILE A 70 16.88 -26.01 -15.01
C ILE A 70 16.19 -26.66 -13.80
N LYS A 71 16.91 -26.74 -12.68
CA LYS A 71 16.36 -27.11 -11.37
C LYS A 71 16.20 -25.85 -10.53
N MET A 72 14.97 -25.44 -10.27
CA MET A 72 14.66 -24.25 -9.44
C MET A 72 14.72 -24.64 -7.96
N ASN A 73 15.74 -24.20 -7.23
CA ASN A 73 15.84 -24.41 -5.77
C ASN A 73 15.28 -23.24 -4.95
N LYS A 74 15.30 -22.03 -5.52
CA LYS A 74 14.69 -20.81 -4.98
C LYS A 74 14.15 -19.99 -6.15
N ALA A 75 12.94 -19.47 -6.03
CA ALA A 75 12.30 -18.60 -7.03
C ALA A 75 11.73 -17.38 -6.31
N TYR A 76 11.71 -16.24 -6.99
CA TYR A 76 11.19 -14.99 -6.43
C TYR A 76 10.41 -14.23 -7.51
N LEU A 77 9.27 -13.66 -7.15
CA LEU A 77 8.52 -12.72 -7.96
C LEU A 77 8.78 -11.31 -7.42
N ASN A 78 9.60 -10.52 -8.11
CA ASN A 78 10.02 -9.18 -7.66
C ASN A 78 10.62 -9.16 -6.23
N GLY A 79 11.42 -10.17 -5.89
CA GLY A 79 12.04 -10.29 -4.56
C GLY A 79 11.15 -10.94 -3.50
N VAL A 80 9.90 -11.28 -3.83
CA VAL A 80 8.98 -12.02 -2.96
C VAL A 80 9.15 -13.53 -3.23
N PRO A 81 9.52 -14.35 -2.23
CA PRO A 81 9.70 -15.79 -2.38
C PRO A 81 8.39 -16.55 -2.63
#